data_AF-A0AAX3BB14-F1
#
_entry.id   AF-A0AAX3BB14-F1
#
_cell.length_a   1.000
_cell.length_b   1.000
_cell.length_c   1.000
_cell.angle_alpha   90.00
_cell.angle_beta   90.00
_cell.angle_gamma   90.00
#
_symmetry.space_group_name_H-M   'P 1'
#
loop_
_entity.id
_entity.type
_entity.pdbx_description
1 polymer ?
#
loop_
_entity_poly.entity_id
_entity_poly.type
_entity_poly.pdbx_seq_one_letter_code
_entity_poly.pdbx_strand_id
1 'polypeptide(L)'
;MKRTLQTSLYYNLLFTVFNVWEKYAKEQIRIYEEKTLQDTIHPNLHKENLAILKNIADMIHITKKFLLSLEPMVIEGSFFSVDEMKDTILKEIKKLFEDYALPEMMFPLAEKKISQIHTFYHQFIDEITILPPDENK
;
A
#
# COMPACT_ATOMS: atom_id res chain seq x y z
N MET A 1 18.13 8.06 16.11
CA MET A 1 18.72 7.09 15.16
C MET A 1 17.91 5.81 15.03
N LYS A 2 17.81 4.93 16.05
CA LYS A 2 17.08 3.63 15.90
C LYS A 2 15.60 3.79 15.48
N ARG A 3 14.90 4.80 16.01
CA ARG A 3 13.48 5.08 15.70
C ARG A 3 13.28 5.58 14.27
N THR A 4 14.03 6.59 13.84
CA THR A 4 14.02 7.10 12.46
C THR A 4 14.32 6.00 11.45
N LEU A 5 15.24 5.07 11.77
CA LEU A 5 15.54 3.94 10.92
C LEU A 5 14.35 2.97 10.79
N GLN A 6 13.65 2.70 11.89
CA GLN A 6 12.47 1.83 11.90
C GLN A 6 11.32 2.40 11.07
N THR A 7 10.99 3.68 11.26
CA THR A 7 9.94 4.36 10.48
C THR A 7 10.31 4.48 9.01
N SER A 8 11.58 4.77 8.67
CA SER A 8 12.06 4.79 7.29
C SER A 8 12.00 3.42 6.62
N LEU A 9 12.35 2.35 7.33
CA LEU A 9 12.26 0.99 6.80
C LEU A 9 10.80 0.60 6.55
N TYR A 10 9.90 0.90 7.49
CA TYR A 10 8.47 0.65 7.33
C TYR A 10 7.87 1.45 6.16
N TYR A 11 8.23 2.73 6.03
CA TYR A 11 7.88 3.58 4.89
C TYR A 11 8.31 2.95 3.56
N ASN A 12 9.58 2.56 3.45
CA ASN A 12 10.13 1.97 2.23
C ASN A 12 9.45 0.65 1.86
N LEU A 13 9.12 -0.16 2.86
CA LEU A 13 8.35 -1.39 2.67
C LEU A 13 6.97 -1.10 2.10
N LEU A 14 6.20 -0.19 2.73
CA LEU A 14 4.89 0.24 2.22
C LEU A 14 5.00 0.74 0.78
N PHE A 15 5.91 1.68 0.52
CA PHE A 15 6.09 2.27 -0.80
C PHE A 15 6.45 1.23 -1.86
N THR A 16 7.31 0.27 -1.52
CA THR A 16 7.69 -0.84 -2.43
C THR A 16 6.49 -1.73 -2.75
N VAL A 17 5.71 -2.14 -1.76
CA VAL A 17 4.53 -2.99 -1.97
C VAL A 17 3.51 -2.28 -2.86
N PHE A 18 3.19 -1.01 -2.57
CA PHE A 18 2.25 -0.24 -3.38
C PHE A 18 2.75 0.00 -4.81
N ASN A 19 4.06 0.15 -5.03
CA ASN A 19 4.64 0.22 -6.38
C ASN A 19 4.45 -1.08 -7.19
N VAL A 20 4.71 -2.23 -6.57
CA VAL A 20 4.51 -3.54 -7.24
C VAL A 20 3.03 -3.73 -7.58
N TRP A 21 2.15 -3.33 -6.67
CA TRP A 21 0.71 -3.42 -6.84
C TRP A 21 0.17 -2.51 -7.95
N GLU A 22 0.69 -1.29 -8.07
CA GLU A 22 0.29 -0.37 -9.14
C GLU A 22 0.61 -0.99 -10.51
N LYS A 23 1.81 -1.58 -10.65
CA LYS A 23 2.22 -2.27 -11.87
C LYS A 23 1.32 -3.47 -12.16
N TYR A 24 1.02 -4.28 -11.15
CA TYR A 24 0.14 -5.44 -11.28
C TYR A 24 -1.29 -5.03 -11.68
N ALA A 25 -1.86 -4.01 -11.04
CA ALA A 25 -3.21 -3.52 -11.36
C ALA A 25 -3.30 -3.00 -12.80
N LYS A 26 -2.31 -2.20 -13.24
CA LYS A 26 -2.22 -1.72 -14.63
C LYS A 26 -2.13 -2.87 -15.63
N GLU A 27 -1.34 -3.90 -15.31
CA GLU A 27 -1.21 -5.08 -16.16
C GLU A 27 -2.50 -5.92 -16.21
N GLN A 28 -3.19 -6.09 -15.08
CA GLN A 28 -4.50 -6.76 -15.06
C GLN A 28 -5.53 -6.00 -15.90
N ILE A 29 -5.56 -4.67 -15.82
CA ILE A 29 -6.42 -3.83 -16.67
C ILE A 29 -6.10 -4.08 -18.15
N ARG A 30 -4.81 -4.03 -18.55
CA ARG A 30 -4.37 -4.27 -19.93
C ARG A 30 -4.82 -5.65 -20.44
N ILE A 31 -4.58 -6.71 -19.67
CA ILE A 31 -4.99 -8.08 -20.00
C ILE A 31 -6.52 -8.17 -20.17
N TYR A 32 -7.26 -7.49 -19.29
CA TYR A 32 -8.72 -7.53 -19.33
C TYR A 32 -9.28 -6.79 -20.55
N GLU A 33 -8.72 -5.63 -20.89
CA GLU A 33 -9.07 -4.87 -22.10
C GLU A 33 -8.72 -5.66 -23.37
N GLU A 34 -7.60 -6.39 -23.40
CA GLU A 34 -7.20 -7.24 -24.54
C GLU A 34 -8.10 -8.47 -24.74
N LYS A 35 -8.56 -9.10 -23.66
CA LYS A 35 -9.48 -10.26 -23.74
C LYS A 35 -10.85 -9.87 -24.32
N THR A 36 -11.28 -8.64 -24.11
CA THR A 36 -12.52 -8.10 -24.69
C THR A 36 -12.42 -7.90 -26.19
N LEU A 37 -11.25 -7.51 -26.68
CA LEU A 37 -10.99 -7.45 -28.12
C LEU A 37 -11.03 -8.83 -28.79
N GLN A 38 -10.92 -9.91 -28.00
CA GLN A 38 -10.96 -11.31 -28.46
C GLN A 38 -12.32 -11.99 -28.23
N ASP A 39 -13.38 -11.24 -27.87
CA ASP A 39 -14.76 -11.74 -27.65
C ASP A 39 -14.90 -12.92 -26.65
N THR A 40 -13.96 -13.07 -25.72
CA THR A 40 -13.93 -14.22 -24.78
C THR A 40 -14.74 -14.03 -23.50
N ILE A 41 -15.33 -12.85 -23.26
CA ILE A 41 -16.04 -12.50 -22.00
C ILE A 41 -17.38 -11.83 -22.31
N HIS A 42 -18.43 -12.15 -21.55
CA HIS A 42 -19.73 -11.49 -21.66
C HIS A 42 -19.63 -9.96 -21.42
N PRO A 43 -20.17 -9.09 -22.30
CA PRO A 43 -19.92 -7.64 -22.27
C PRO A 43 -20.27 -6.93 -20.95
N ASN A 44 -21.36 -7.33 -20.29
CA ASN A 44 -21.78 -6.69 -19.03
C ASN A 44 -20.89 -7.06 -17.84
N LEU A 45 -20.51 -8.34 -17.74
CA LEU A 45 -19.58 -8.81 -16.70
C LEU A 45 -18.19 -8.19 -16.90
N HIS A 46 -17.80 -7.95 -18.15
CA HIS A 46 -16.56 -7.26 -18.47
C HIS A 46 -16.54 -5.80 -17.97
N LYS A 47 -17.59 -5.03 -18.22
CA LYS A 47 -17.68 -3.62 -17.80
C LYS A 47 -17.59 -3.46 -16.28
N GLU A 48 -18.29 -4.31 -15.53
CA GLU A 48 -18.26 -4.27 -14.06
C GLU A 48 -16.88 -4.62 -13.51
N ASN A 49 -16.27 -5.71 -13.99
CA ASN A 49 -14.94 -6.13 -13.54
C ASN A 49 -13.85 -5.12 -13.92
N LEU A 50 -13.94 -4.51 -15.11
CA LEU A 50 -13.01 -3.46 -15.54
C LEU A 50 -13.16 -2.20 -14.68
N ALA A 51 -14.39 -1.81 -14.34
CA ALA A 51 -14.63 -0.69 -13.44
C ALA A 51 -14.03 -0.94 -12.04
N ILE A 52 -14.20 -2.16 -11.50
CA ILE A 52 -13.58 -2.55 -10.22
C ILE A 52 -12.05 -2.48 -10.31
N LEU A 53 -11.44 -3.02 -11.37
CA LEU A 53 -9.98 -2.98 -11.55
C LEU A 53 -9.45 -1.54 -11.67
N LYS A 54 -10.17 -0.66 -12.38
CA LYS A 54 -9.82 0.77 -12.50
C LYS A 54 -9.89 1.47 -11.13
N ASN A 55 -10.96 1.23 -10.37
CA ASN A 55 -11.08 1.75 -9.00
C ASN A 55 -9.94 1.26 -8.09
N ILE A 56 -9.52 0.00 -8.21
CA ILE A 56 -8.35 -0.55 -7.48
C ILE A 56 -7.06 0.17 -7.89
N ALA A 57 -6.84 0.39 -9.19
CA ALA A 57 -5.65 1.09 -9.67
C ALA A 57 -5.62 2.55 -9.17
N ASP A 58 -6.75 3.24 -9.21
CA ASP A 58 -6.88 4.62 -8.70
C ASP A 58 -6.61 4.68 -7.20
N MET A 59 -7.16 3.73 -6.43
CA MET A 59 -6.89 3.59 -5.00
C MET A 59 -5.39 3.45 -4.70
N ILE A 60 -4.71 2.55 -5.43
CA ILE A 60 -3.28 2.32 -5.27
C ILE A 60 -2.49 3.59 -5.60
N HIS A 61 -2.87 4.27 -6.69
CA HIS A 61 -2.22 5.49 -7.15
C HIS A 61 -2.34 6.63 -6.12
N ILE A 62 -3.55 6.87 -5.62
CA ILE A 62 -3.83 7.89 -4.58
C ILE A 62 -3.04 7.59 -3.31
N THR A 63 -3.08 6.34 -2.85
CA THR A 63 -2.33 5.89 -1.66
C THR A 63 -0.84 6.14 -1.82
N LYS A 64 -0.26 5.79 -2.97
CA LYS A 64 1.16 6.01 -3.26
C LYS A 64 1.52 7.50 -3.30
N LYS A 65 0.69 8.34 -3.90
CA LYS A 65 0.90 9.79 -3.93
C LYS A 65 0.92 10.38 -2.52
N PHE A 66 0.04 9.89 -1.65
CA PHE A 66 0.05 10.26 -0.25
C PHE A 66 1.31 9.78 0.48
N LEU A 67 1.74 8.52 0.27
CA LEU A 67 3.01 8.04 0.84
C LEU A 67 4.18 8.94 0.45
N LEU A 68 4.29 9.36 -0.81
CA LEU A 68 5.32 10.32 -1.24
C LEU A 68 5.27 11.64 -0.46
N SER A 69 4.07 12.13 -0.13
CA SER A 69 3.93 13.35 0.68
C SER A 69 4.38 13.18 2.14
N LEU A 70 4.47 11.95 2.64
CA LEU A 70 4.99 11.64 3.97
C LEU A 70 6.51 11.52 4.01
N GLU A 71 7.19 11.38 2.87
CA GLU A 71 8.65 11.20 2.81
C GLU A 71 9.44 12.26 3.61
N PRO A 72 9.12 13.56 3.51
CA PRO A 72 9.82 14.58 4.31
C PRO A 72 9.62 14.37 5.81
N MET A 73 8.39 14.04 6.25
CA MET A 73 8.07 13.79 7.66
C MET A 73 8.81 12.55 8.20
N VAL A 74 8.97 11.52 7.36
CA VAL A 74 9.74 10.32 7.71
C VAL A 74 11.23 10.65 7.87
N ILE A 75 11.80 11.44 6.95
CA ILE A 75 13.20 11.87 6.97
C ILE A 75 13.48 12.77 8.18
N GLU A 76 12.58 13.70 8.48
CA GLU A 76 12.66 14.62 9.62
C GLU A 76 12.41 13.92 10.97
N GLY A 77 11.94 12.67 10.94
CA GLY A 77 11.65 11.89 12.14
C GLY A 77 10.41 12.39 12.89
N SER A 78 9.42 12.92 12.17
CA SER A 78 8.18 13.46 12.73
C SER A 78 7.27 12.37 13.34
N PHE A 79 7.51 11.10 13.03
CA PHE A 79 6.80 9.96 13.60
C PHE A 79 7.55 9.38 14.80
N PHE A 80 6.85 9.21 15.93
CA PHE A 80 7.41 8.64 17.15
C PHE A 80 7.43 7.10 17.13
N SER A 81 6.52 6.46 16.38
CA SER A 81 6.50 5.00 16.20
C SER A 81 5.96 4.57 14.82
N VAL A 82 6.18 3.29 14.49
CA VAL A 82 5.59 2.65 13.30
C VAL A 82 4.07 2.53 13.42
N ASP A 83 3.55 2.30 14.64
CA ASP A 83 2.10 2.24 14.89
C ASP A 83 1.44 3.60 14.63
N GLU A 84 2.05 4.69 15.11
CA GLU A 84 1.57 6.05 14.87
C GLU A 84 1.59 6.39 13.37
N MET A 85 2.65 5.99 12.68
CA MET A 85 2.76 6.20 11.24
C MET A 85 1.65 5.43 10.49
N LYS A 86 1.40 4.18 10.86
CA LYS A 86 0.31 3.36 10.29
C LYS A 86 -1.04 4.02 10.53
N ASP A 87 -1.33 4.46 11.74
CA ASP A 87 -2.62 5.08 12.07
C ASP A 87 -2.83 6.40 11.32
N THR A 88 -1.77 7.22 11.21
CA THR A 88 -1.78 8.44 10.40
C THR A 88 -2.07 8.13 8.93
N ILE A 89 -1.40 7.09 8.38
CA ILE A 89 -1.64 6.67 7.01
C ILE A 89 -3.08 6.23 6.79
N LEU A 90 -3.62 5.39 7.67
CA LEU A 90 -4.99 4.88 7.55
C LEU A 90 -6.03 6.01 7.63
N LYS A 91 -5.82 6.97 8.53
CA LYS A 91 -6.70 8.13 8.67
C LYS A 91 -6.73 8.99 7.40
N GLU A 92 -5.58 9.29 6.83
CA GLU A 92 -5.49 10.11 5.62
C GLU A 92 -5.98 9.37 4.37
N ILE A 93 -5.69 8.06 4.24
CA ILE A 93 -6.23 7.23 3.17
C ILE A 93 -7.76 7.20 3.23
N LYS A 94 -8.34 7.07 4.43
CA LYS A 94 -9.80 7.10 4.60
C LYS A 94 -10.39 8.40 4.06
N LYS A 95 -9.81 9.53 4.47
CA LYS A 95 -10.22 10.86 4.01
C LYS A 95 -10.08 10.99 2.49
N LEU A 96 -8.99 10.50 1.90
CA LEU A 96 -8.81 10.50 0.45
C LEU A 96 -9.88 9.67 -0.27
N PHE A 97 -10.39 8.59 0.32
CA PHE A 97 -11.43 7.79 -0.33
C PHE A 97 -12.77 8.51 -0.31
N GLU A 98 -13.04 9.25 0.77
CA GLU A 98 -14.20 10.14 0.88
C GLU A 98 -14.09 11.29 -0.15
N ASP A 99 -12.93 11.94 -0.24
CA ASP A 99 -12.68 13.08 -1.15
C ASP A 99 -12.79 12.69 -2.64
N TYR A 100 -12.39 11.48 -3.01
CA TYR A 100 -12.43 10.97 -4.38
C TYR A 100 -13.70 10.16 -4.70
N ALA A 101 -14.66 10.09 -3.76
CA ALA A 101 -15.89 9.32 -3.89
C ALA A 101 -15.65 7.86 -4.34
N LEU A 102 -14.58 7.24 -3.83
CA LEU A 102 -14.30 5.83 -4.11
C LEU A 102 -15.36 4.94 -3.46
N PRO A 103 -15.68 3.77 -4.05
CA PRO A 103 -16.66 2.86 -3.47
C PRO A 103 -16.32 2.52 -2.01
N GLU A 104 -17.32 2.51 -1.13
CA GLU A 104 -17.13 2.29 0.32
C GLU A 104 -16.35 1.00 0.65
N MET A 105 -16.53 -0.04 -0.19
CA MET A 105 -15.82 -1.32 -0.06
C MET A 105 -14.30 -1.23 -0.28
N MET A 106 -13.79 -0.14 -0.83
CA MET A 106 -12.38 0.01 -1.17
C MET A 106 -11.53 0.27 0.08
N PHE A 107 -12.02 1.08 1.03
CA PHE A 107 -11.24 1.44 2.21
C PHE A 107 -10.90 0.21 3.07
N PRO A 108 -11.84 -0.71 3.37
CA PRO A 108 -11.53 -1.97 4.07
C PRO A 108 -10.44 -2.81 3.38
N LEU A 109 -10.35 -2.77 2.05
CA LEU A 109 -9.30 -3.50 1.32
C LEU A 109 -7.92 -2.87 1.54
N ALA A 110 -7.83 -1.54 1.48
CA ALA A 110 -6.60 -0.80 1.75
C ALA A 110 -6.16 -0.98 3.22
N GLU A 111 -7.08 -0.83 4.16
CA GLU A 111 -6.84 -1.01 5.60
C GLU A 111 -6.32 -2.41 5.92
N LYS A 112 -6.97 -3.44 5.39
CA LYS A 112 -6.53 -4.83 5.54
C LYS A 112 -5.10 -5.02 5.05
N LYS A 113 -4.75 -4.40 3.91
CA LYS A 113 -3.43 -4.57 3.31
C LYS A 113 -2.33 -3.84 4.06
N ILE A 114 -2.58 -2.61 4.48
CA ILE A 114 -1.65 -1.86 5.33
C ILE A 114 -1.43 -2.60 6.65
N SER A 115 -2.49 -3.17 7.22
CA SER A 115 -2.38 -4.00 8.43
C SER A 115 -1.55 -5.27 8.21
N GLN A 116 -1.68 -5.95 7.07
CA GLN A 116 -0.84 -7.10 6.73
C GLN A 116 0.64 -6.73 6.60
N ILE A 117 0.94 -5.60 5.95
CA ILE A 117 2.31 -5.09 5.80
C ILE A 117 2.89 -4.73 7.18
N HIS A 118 2.06 -4.12 8.04
CA HIS A 118 2.44 -3.79 9.42
C HIS A 118 2.77 -5.03 10.25
N THR A 119 1.93 -6.06 10.20
CA THR A 119 2.21 -7.33 10.90
C THR A 119 3.49 -7.99 10.38
N PHE A 120 3.67 -8.04 9.07
CA PHE A 120 4.89 -8.56 8.46
C PHE A 120 6.13 -7.78 8.90
N TYR A 121 6.05 -6.45 8.95
CA TYR A 121 7.15 -5.61 9.40
C TYR A 121 7.60 -5.97 10.82
N HIS A 122 6.66 -6.07 11.77
CA HIS A 122 7.01 -6.40 13.16
C HIS A 122 7.62 -7.80 13.27
N GLN A 123 7.06 -8.79 12.56
CA GLN A 123 7.64 -10.14 12.49
C GLN A 123 9.07 -10.13 11.93
N PHE A 124 9.29 -9.38 10.85
CA PHE A 124 10.61 -9.24 10.24
C PHE A 124 11.61 -8.56 11.18
N ILE A 125 11.21 -7.47 11.86
CA ILE A 125 12.06 -6.79 12.85
C ILE A 125 12.41 -7.72 14.01
N ASP A 126 11.44 -8.46 14.53
CA ASP A 126 11.67 -9.43 15.61
C ASP A 126 12.68 -10.49 15.18
N GLU A 127 12.52 -11.07 13.99
CA GLU A 127 13.46 -12.07 13.44
C GLU A 127 14.90 -11.55 13.30
N ILE A 128 15.08 -10.31 12.80
CA ILE A 128 16.43 -9.75 12.62
C ILE A 128 17.04 -9.19 13.92
N THR A 129 16.23 -8.90 14.94
CA THR A 129 16.72 -8.44 16.26
C THR A 129 17.05 -9.59 17.20
N ILE A 130 16.66 -10.83 16.87
CA ILE A 130 17.04 -12.06 17.57
C ILE A 130 18.46 -12.52 17.21
N LEU A 131 19.08 -11.99 16.15
CA LEU A 131 20.51 -12.22 15.89
C LEU A 131 21.34 -11.52 16.99
N PRO A 132 22.03 -12.25 17.88
CA PRO A 132 22.92 -11.61 18.84
C PRO A 132 23.98 -10.83 18.05
N PRO A 133 24.43 -9.65 18.55
CA PRO A 133 25.61 -9.02 17.97
C PRO A 133 26.73 -10.06 18.02
N ASP A 134 27.37 -10.29 16.88
CA ASP A 134 28.48 -11.21 16.73
C ASP A 134 29.52 -10.89 17.82
N GLU A 135 29.56 -11.70 18.89
CA GLU A 135 30.53 -11.59 19.97
C GLU A 135 31.88 -12.11 19.43
N ASN A 136 32.44 -11.43 18.43
CA ASN A 136 33.86 -11.53 18.16
C ASN A 136 34.59 -10.74 19.26
N LYS A 137 34.80 -11.42 20.38
CA LYS A 137 35.89 -11.16 21.33
C LYS A 137 37.06 -12.09 21.03
#